data_AF-A0A923DII7-F1
#
_entry.id   AF-A0A923DII7-F1
#
_cell.length_a   1.000
_cell.length_b   1.000
_cell.length_c   1.000
_cell.angle_alpha   90.00
_cell.angle_beta   90.00
_cell.angle_gamma   90.00
#
_symmetry.space_group_name_H-M   'P 1'
#
loop_
_entity.id
_entity.type
_entity.pdbx_description
1 polymer ?
#
loop_
_entity_poly.entity_id
_entity_poly.type
_entity_poly.pdbx_seq_one_letter_code
_entity_poly.pdbx_strand_id
1 'polypeptide(L)'
;ERRIEAEERTRISRATSALKQDLAVTEERIALLEVRRKEGEAALCEPEIYRDPERIKHLNQELKAISVELEDLYYAWNDLTLRLEAVTPRRGLNSRPSENSRPD
;
A
#
# COMPACT_ATOMS: atom_id res chain seq x y z
N GLU A 1 0.30 38.96 1.91
CA GLU A 1 1.15 37.75 2.11
C GLU A 1 0.46 36.60 2.84
N ARG A 2 -0.24 36.81 3.96
CA ARG A 2 -0.86 35.69 4.74
C ARG A 2 -1.94 34.84 4.04
N ARG A 3 -2.55 35.30 2.93
CA ARG A 3 -3.59 34.55 2.21
C ARG A 3 -3.01 33.42 1.34
N ILE A 4 -1.85 33.65 0.74
CA ILE A 4 -1.24 32.72 -0.23
C ILE A 4 -0.66 31.50 0.49
N GLU A 5 -0.05 31.70 1.66
CA GLU A 5 0.46 30.59 2.50
C GLU A 5 -0.64 29.68 3.04
N ALA A 6 -1.81 30.24 3.35
CA ALA A 6 -2.95 29.45 3.82
C ALA A 6 -3.49 28.54 2.70
N GLU A 7 -3.62 29.06 1.48
CA GLU A 7 -4.09 28.31 0.32
C GLU A 7 -3.14 27.17 -0.06
N GLU A 8 -1.83 27.42 -0.04
CA GLU A 8 -0.81 26.41 -0.35
C GLU A 8 -0.84 25.26 0.66
N ARG A 9 -0.97 25.57 1.95
CA ARG A 9 -1.09 24.55 3.01
C ARG A 9 -2.39 23.75 2.90
N THR A 10 -3.51 24.40 2.54
CA THR A 10 -4.78 23.68 2.33
C THR A 10 -4.70 22.75 1.12
N ARG A 11 -4.02 23.15 0.03
CA ARG A 11 -3.82 22.30 -1.15
C ARG A 11 -2.98 21.06 -0.82
N ILE A 12 -1.84 21.24 -0.15
CA ILE A 12 -0.98 20.13 0.27
C ILE A 12 -1.73 19.19 1.23
N SER A 13 -2.49 19.74 2.18
CA SER A 13 -3.27 18.92 3.11
C SER A 13 -4.34 18.08 2.39
N ARG A 14 -5.04 18.65 1.40
CA ARG A 14 -6.04 17.90 0.63
C ARG A 14 -5.40 16.81 -0.22
N ALA A 15 -4.31 17.13 -0.90
CA ALA A 15 -3.58 16.17 -1.74
C ALA A 15 -3.03 15.00 -0.90
N THR A 16 -2.42 15.29 0.25
CA THR A 16 -1.94 14.24 1.17
C THR A 16 -3.06 13.40 1.77
N SER A 17 -4.20 14.01 2.14
CA SER A 17 -5.35 13.26 2.63
C SER A 17 -5.93 12.32 1.58
N ALA A 18 -6.05 12.76 0.33
CA ALA A 18 -6.54 11.92 -0.76
C ALA A 18 -5.59 10.73 -1.00
N LEU A 19 -4.28 10.98 -1.11
CA LEU A 19 -3.28 9.92 -1.29
C LEU A 19 -3.29 8.90 -0.14
N LYS A 20 -3.47 9.35 1.11
CA LYS A 20 -3.58 8.45 2.26
C LYS A 20 -4.85 7.59 2.23
N GLN A 21 -5.96 8.16 1.76
CA GLN A 21 -7.20 7.40 1.62
C GLN A 21 -7.04 6.33 0.53
N ASP A 22 -6.48 6.70 -0.62
CA ASP A 22 -6.21 5.76 -1.71
C ASP A 22 -5.26 4.64 -1.26
N LEU A 23 -4.24 4.98 -0.46
CA LEU A 23 -3.31 4.02 0.14
C LEU A 23 -4.05 3.03 1.06
N ALA A 24 -4.90 3.53 1.97
CA ALA A 24 -5.67 2.68 2.89
C ALA A 24 -6.62 1.73 2.16
N VAL A 25 -7.28 2.20 1.10
CA VAL A 25 -8.15 1.35 0.25
C VAL A 25 -7.32 0.27 -0.46
N THR A 26 -6.13 0.64 -0.95
CA THR A 26 -5.21 -0.31 -1.60
C THR A 26 -4.73 -1.37 -0.61
N GLU A 27 -4.35 -0.98 0.61
CA GLU A 27 -3.93 -1.89 1.67
C GLU A 27 -5.05 -2.84 2.11
N GLU A 28 -6.28 -2.34 2.27
CA GLU A 28 -7.44 -3.18 2.58
C GLU A 28 -7.71 -4.20 1.48
N ARG A 29 -7.59 -3.79 0.21
CA ARG A 29 -7.76 -4.67 -0.93
C ARG A 29 -6.69 -5.76 -0.98
N ILE A 30 -5.43 -5.41 -0.74
CA ILE A 30 -4.31 -6.36 -0.65
C ILE A 30 -4.59 -7.38 0.46
N ALA A 31 -4.94 -6.93 1.67
CA ALA A 31 -5.22 -7.81 2.80
C ALA A 31 -6.36 -8.80 2.50
N LEU A 32 -7.44 -8.33 1.88
CA LEU A 32 -8.56 -9.19 1.47
C LEU A 32 -8.12 -10.26 0.45
N LEU A 33 -7.35 -9.86 -0.56
CA LEU A 33 -6.89 -10.77 -1.61
C LEU A 33 -5.87 -11.78 -1.09
N GLU A 34 -4.98 -11.39 -0.17
CA GLU A 34 -4.05 -12.30 0.51
C GLU A 34 -4.80 -13.37 1.31
N VAL A 35 -5.84 -12.99 2.05
CA VAL A 35 -6.69 -13.93 2.79
C VAL A 35 -7.37 -14.90 1.82
N ARG A 36 -8.00 -14.38 0.76
CA ARG A 36 -8.66 -15.23 -0.25
C ARG A 36 -7.67 -16.17 -0.95
N ARG A 37 -6.45 -15.71 -1.23
CA ARG A 37 -5.40 -16.56 -1.81
C ARG A 37 -5.07 -17.72 -0.88
N LYS A 38 -4.85 -17.42 0.40
CA LYS A 38 -4.54 -18.43 1.42
C LYS A 38 -5.68 -19.44 1.61
N GLU A 39 -6.93 -18.98 1.60
CA GLU A 39 -8.11 -19.85 1.67
C GLU A 39 -8.21 -20.77 0.46
N GLY A 40 -7.97 -20.24 -0.75
CA GLY A 40 -7.97 -21.05 -1.98
C GLY A 40 -6.82 -22.06 -2.02
N GLU A 41 -5.62 -21.67 -1.57
CA GLU A 41 -4.47 -22.57 -1.42
C GLU A 41 -4.77 -23.70 -0.42
N ALA A 42 -5.38 -23.37 0.73
CA ALA A 42 -5.79 -24.35 1.73
C ALA A 42 -6.84 -25.33 1.15
N ALA A 43 -7.82 -24.82 0.40
CA ALA A 43 -8.83 -25.66 -0.26
C ALA A 43 -8.24 -26.62 -1.30
N LEU A 44 -7.13 -26.25 -1.97
CA LEU A 44 -6.40 -27.15 -2.88
C LEU A 44 -5.61 -28.24 -2.15
N CYS A 45 -5.27 -28.04 -0.87
CA CYS A 45 -4.64 -29.05 -0.04
C CYS A 45 -5.63 -30.08 0.52
N GLU A 46 -6.94 -29.81 0.46
CA GLU A 46 -7.97 -30.72 0.98
C GLU A 46 -8.13 -31.97 0.08
N PRO A 47 -8.12 -33.19 0.63
CA PRO A 47 -8.19 -34.41 -0.16
C PRO A 47 -9.52 -34.60 -0.92
N GLU A 48 -10.59 -33.94 -0.50
CA GLU A 48 -11.87 -33.96 -1.20
C GLU A 48 -11.84 -33.21 -2.53
N ILE A 49 -10.92 -32.26 -2.72
CA ILE A 49 -10.84 -31.47 -3.96
C ILE A 49 -10.44 -32.32 -5.17
N TYR A 50 -9.70 -33.41 -4.96
CA TYR A 50 -9.28 -34.33 -6.02
C TYR A 50 -10.44 -35.12 -6.64
N ARG A 51 -11.62 -35.10 -6.00
CA ARG A 51 -12.86 -35.68 -6.57
C ARG A 51 -13.54 -34.74 -7.57
N ASP A 52 -13.13 -33.48 -7.63
CA ASP A 52 -13.71 -32.46 -8.49
C ASP A 52 -12.61 -31.68 -9.27
N PRO A 53 -12.17 -32.21 -10.42
CA PRO A 53 -11.14 -31.58 -11.23
C PRO A 53 -11.58 -30.24 -11.83
N GLU A 54 -12.89 -30.00 -12.02
CA GLU A 54 -13.38 -28.69 -12.49
C GLU A 54 -13.20 -27.63 -11.41
N ARG A 55 -13.49 -27.97 -10.15
CA ARG A 55 -13.26 -27.09 -9.01
C ARG A 55 -11.77 -26.78 -8.81
N ILE A 56 -10.88 -27.76 -8.99
CA ILE A 56 -9.42 -27.53 -8.98
C ILE A 56 -9.04 -26.49 -10.04
N LYS A 57 -9.54 -26.66 -11.28
CA LYS A 57 -9.23 -25.74 -12.38
C LYS A 57 -9.73 -24.33 -12.08
N HIS A 58 -10.94 -24.19 -11.55
CA HIS A 58 -11.51 -22.89 -11.17
C HIS A 58 -10.66 -22.21 -10.09
N LEU A 59 -10.34 -22.94 -9.00
CA LEU A 59 -9.50 -22.42 -7.92
C LEU A 59 -8.13 -21.98 -8.42
N ASN A 60 -7.48 -22.76 -9.30
CA ASN A 60 -6.19 -22.37 -9.88
C ASN A 60 -6.30 -21.10 -10.75
N GLN A 61 -7.38 -20.95 -11.51
CA GLN A 61 -7.63 -19.73 -12.29
C GLN A 61 -7.86 -18.52 -11.39
N GLU A 62 -8.65 -18.67 -10.33
CA GLU A 62 -8.89 -17.62 -9.34
C GLU A 62 -7.61 -17.23 -8.61
N LEU A 63 -6.82 -18.19 -8.13
CA LEU A 63 -5.54 -17.92 -7.47
C LEU A 63 -4.56 -17.19 -8.39
N LYS A 64 -4.53 -17.55 -9.68
CA LYS A 64 -3.71 -16.85 -10.67
C LYS A 64 -4.19 -15.41 -10.87
N ALA A 65 -5.50 -15.19 -10.99
CA ALA A 65 -6.06 -13.85 -11.12
C ALA A 65 -5.77 -13.00 -9.87
N ILE A 66 -5.95 -13.57 -8.67
CA ILE A 66 -5.62 -12.92 -7.39
C ILE A 66 -4.12 -12.57 -7.33
N SER A 67 -3.24 -13.46 -7.80
CA SER A 67 -1.80 -13.19 -7.80
C SER A 67 -1.42 -12.01 -8.70
N VAL A 68 -2.04 -11.91 -9.89
CA VAL A 68 -1.85 -10.78 -10.80
C VAL A 68 -2.41 -9.49 -10.20
N GLU A 69 -3.63 -9.53 -9.65
CA GLU A 69 -4.25 -8.35 -9.00
C GLU A 69 -3.43 -7.87 -7.80
N LEU A 70 -2.87 -8.79 -7.00
CA LEU A 70 -1.97 -8.45 -5.91
C LEU A 70 -0.69 -7.75 -6.40
N GLU A 71 -0.08 -8.25 -7.48
CA GLU A 71 1.11 -7.62 -8.06
C GLU A 71 0.81 -6.18 -8.50
N ASP A 72 -0.29 -5.96 -9.21
CA ASP A 72 -0.75 -4.64 -9.64
C ASP A 72 -1.02 -3.71 -8.45
N LEU A 73 -1.63 -4.23 -7.38
CA LEU A 73 -1.92 -3.45 -6.17
C LEU A 73 -0.63 -3.10 -5.41
N TYR A 74 0.38 -3.96 -5.36
CA TYR A 74 1.66 -3.60 -4.77
C TYR A 74 2.39 -2.52 -5.58
N TYR A 75 2.33 -2.57 -6.91
CA TYR A 75 2.84 -1.47 -7.74
C TYR A 75 2.10 -0.16 -7.48
N ALA A 76 0.76 -0.21 -7.40
CA ALA A 76 -0.06 0.95 -7.09
C ALA A 76 0.23 1.51 -5.68
N TRP A 77 0.38 0.64 -4.68
CA TRP A 77 0.75 1.01 -3.32
C TRP A 77 2.11 1.71 -3.28
N ASN A 78 3.10 1.18 -4.03
CA ASN A 78 4.42 1.79 -4.13
C ASN A 78 4.36 3.17 -4.81
N ASP A 79 3.62 3.32 -5.91
CA ASP A 79 3.40 4.63 -6.57
C ASP A 79 2.74 5.64 -5.63
N LEU A 80 1.66 5.23 -4.94
CA LEU A 80 0.96 6.07 -3.97
C LEU A 80 1.86 6.51 -2.83
N THR A 81 2.71 5.61 -2.33
CA THR A 81 3.70 5.91 -1.28
C THR A 81 4.73 6.92 -1.77
N LEU A 82 5.30 6.73 -2.97
CA LEU A 82 6.26 7.67 -3.58
C LEU A 82 5.63 9.06 -3.79
N ARG A 83 4.39 9.11 -4.27
CA ARG A 83 3.63 10.36 -4.45
C ARG A 83 3.35 11.04 -3.11
N LEU A 84 3.02 10.26 -2.08
CA LEU A 84 2.80 10.78 -0.73
C LEU A 84 4.09 11.37 -0.15
N GLU A 85 5.23 10.72 -0.35
CA GLU A 85 6.56 11.24 0.04
C GLU A 85 6.93 12.52 -0.72
N ALA A 86 6.63 12.60 -2.02
CA ALA A 86 6.91 13.78 -2.83
C ALA A 86 6.09 15.01 -2.41
N VAL A 87 4.83 14.80 -1.99
CA VAL A 87 3.92 15.89 -1.56
C VAL A 87 4.06 16.19 -0.07
N THR A 88 4.54 15.23 0.73
CA THR A 88 4.80 15.44 2.16
C THR A 88 6.20 16.02 2.31
N PRO A 89 6.36 17.34 2.60
CA PRO A 89 7.68 17.88 2.85
C PRO A 89 8.33 17.10 3.99
N ARG A 90 9.57 16.65 3.77
CA ARG A 90 10.42 15.93 4.74
C ARG A 90 10.72 16.83 5.94
N ARG A 91 9.71 17.09 6.78
CA ARG A 91 9.83 17.86 8.02
C ARG A 91 10.54 16.95 9.03
N GLY A 92 11.88 16.98 9.04
CA GLY A 92 12.62 16.42 10.18
C GLY A 92 14.01 15.82 9.96
N LEU A 93 14.85 16.32 9.05
CA LEU A 93 16.29 15.95 9.06
C LEU A 93 17.26 17.16 9.14
N ASN A 94 16.76 18.35 9.48
CA ASN A 94 17.59 19.53 9.76
C ASN A 94 17.67 19.90 11.25
N SER A 95 17.78 18.89 12.11
CA SER A 95 18.26 19.06 13.48
C SER A 95 19.42 18.08 13.73
N ARG A 96 20.52 18.25 13.01
CA ARG A 96 21.83 17.90 13.59
C ARG A 96 22.15 19.01 14.60
N PRO A 97 22.12 18.77 15.92
CA PRO A 97 22.67 19.74 16.83
C PRO A 97 24.17 19.85 16.56
N SER A 98 24.56 21.12 16.40
CA SER A 98 25.88 21.65 16.16
C SER A 98 27.03 20.85 16.77
N GLU A 99 28.02 20.57 15.93
CA GLU A 99 29.42 20.47 16.30
C GLU A 99 29.81 21.75 17.07
N ASN A 100 29.83 21.70 18.40
CA ASN A 100 30.72 22.48 19.28
C ASN A 100 30.43 22.19 20.76
N SER A 101 31.34 21.47 21.42
CA SER A 101 31.85 21.76 22.76
C SER A 101 32.76 20.62 23.19
N ARG A 102 34.03 20.68 22.80
CA ARG A 102 35.11 20.30 23.72
C ARG A 102 35.11 21.35 24.84
N PRO A 103 35.30 20.92 26.08
CA PRO A 103 36.44 21.46 26.82
C PRO A 103 37.25 20.36 27.52
N ASP A 104 38.46 20.77 27.92
CA ASP A 104 39.62 20.01 28.44
C ASP A 104 39.36 18.88 29.44
#